data_AF-D9UEE3-F1
#
_entry.id   AF-D9UEE3-F1
#
_cell.length_a   1.000
_cell.length_b   1.000
_cell.length_c   1.000
_cell.angle_alpha   90.00
_cell.angle_beta   90.00
_cell.angle_gamma   90.00
#
_symmetry.space_group_name_H-M   'P 1'
#
loop_
_entity.id
_entity.type
_entity.pdbx_description
1 polymer ?
#
loop_
_entity_poly.entity_id
_entity_poly.type
_entity_poly.pdbx_seq_one_letter_code
_entity_poly.pdbx_strand_id
1 'polypeptide(L)'
;MGDERGAAARGRTVGRGGPRRRGGGRALVRRDARRGAAPARRRRGGVRRARLPRHHDPRHRRARGHEPRRALHPLPHQGRAAKRITRVGHDKSLAVLSEAAEGPGGAAQRLAGAVRAFVRWHAAHHTTARIVQYELDALDPAHRTEIVALRRRTEAVVRGVIEDGVRTGAFDVPDVPGTTLAVLSLCIDVARWFNAAGRRTPEQIGDLYADLVLRMVGAAPGEGDEE
;
A
#
# COMPACT_ATOMS: atom_id res chain seq x y z
N MET A 1 -48.39 25.21 -54.89
CA MET A 1 -49.18 25.73 -53.76
C MET A 1 -48.17 26.16 -52.70
N GLY A 2 -47.97 27.47 -52.53
CA GLY A 2 -47.02 28.15 -51.61
C GLY A 2 -45.63 28.41 -52.20
N ASP A 3 -45.33 29.54 -52.88
CA ASP A 3 -45.04 30.94 -52.44
C ASP A 3 -43.85 31.06 -51.45
N GLU A 4 -42.69 31.58 -51.89
CA GLU A 4 -42.25 33.01 -51.96
C GLU A 4 -41.59 33.50 -50.63
N ARG A 5 -40.27 33.76 -50.64
CA ARG A 5 -39.57 35.08 -50.64
C ARG A 5 -39.46 35.82 -49.28
N GLY A 6 -38.25 36.35 -49.03
CA GLY A 6 -37.95 37.41 -48.03
C GLY A 6 -36.75 37.03 -47.12
N ALA A 7 -35.48 37.37 -47.40
CA ALA A 7 -34.80 38.68 -47.47
C ALA A 7 -34.55 39.39 -46.11
N ALA A 8 -33.29 39.32 -45.67
CA ALA A 8 -32.40 40.39 -45.13
C ALA A 8 -32.79 41.31 -43.93
N ALA A 9 -31.91 41.35 -42.91
CA ALA A 9 -31.25 42.53 -42.30
C ALA A 9 -30.56 42.11 -40.98
N ARG A 10 -29.22 41.98 -40.85
CA ARG A 10 -28.19 43.02 -40.56
C ARG A 10 -28.62 44.13 -39.58
N GLY A 11 -28.04 44.10 -38.38
CA GLY A 11 -27.95 45.22 -37.45
C GLY A 11 -26.68 45.11 -36.60
N ARG A 12 -25.68 45.94 -36.92
CA ARG A 12 -24.45 46.18 -36.13
C ARG A 12 -24.74 47.28 -35.11
N THR A 13 -24.16 47.21 -33.91
CA THR A 13 -23.77 48.42 -33.17
C THR A 13 -22.41 48.24 -32.49
N VAL A 14 -21.53 49.18 -32.82
CA VAL A 14 -20.19 49.40 -32.29
C VAL A 14 -20.31 50.54 -31.29
N GLY A 15 -19.74 50.40 -30.08
CA GLY A 15 -19.54 51.48 -29.14
C GLY A 15 -18.05 51.68 -28.85
N ARG A 16 -17.45 52.72 -29.42
CA ARG A 16 -16.09 53.23 -29.12
C ARG A 16 -16.19 54.32 -28.04
N GLY A 17 -15.19 54.38 -27.14
CA GLY A 17 -14.89 55.59 -26.37
C GLY A 17 -13.87 55.40 -25.24
N GLY A 18 -12.58 55.58 -25.52
CA GLY A 18 -11.56 55.90 -24.49
C GLY A 18 -11.59 57.40 -24.13
N PRO A 19 -10.79 57.89 -23.17
CA PRO A 19 -9.35 58.05 -23.43
C PRO A 19 -8.39 57.83 -22.24
N ARG A 20 -7.09 57.77 -22.59
CA ARG A 20 -5.87 57.58 -21.79
C ARG A 20 -5.49 58.80 -20.93
N ARG A 21 -4.75 58.58 -19.83
CA ARG A 21 -3.57 59.36 -19.31
C ARG A 21 -2.83 58.47 -18.29
N ARG A 22 -1.56 58.04 -18.46
CA ARG A 22 -0.21 58.67 -18.44
C ARG A 22 0.29 59.14 -17.05
N GLY A 23 1.49 58.65 -16.68
CA GLY A 23 2.45 59.25 -15.73
C GLY A 23 2.65 58.40 -14.48
N GLY A 24 3.77 57.67 -14.33
CA GLY A 24 5.04 58.17 -13.77
C GLY A 24 5.21 57.48 -12.40
N GLY A 25 6.26 56.76 -12.05
CA GLY A 25 7.66 57.14 -12.04
C GLY A 25 8.23 56.81 -10.66
N ARG A 26 9.14 55.83 -10.62
CA ARG A 26 10.25 55.63 -9.66
C ARG A 26 10.03 55.90 -8.16
N ALA A 27 10.28 54.87 -7.34
CA ALA A 27 11.10 55.04 -6.14
C ALA A 27 11.92 53.76 -5.86
N LEU A 28 13.19 53.85 -6.23
CA LEU A 28 14.26 52.99 -5.75
C LEU A 28 14.56 53.42 -4.31
N VAL A 29 14.42 52.53 -3.33
CA VAL A 29 15.14 52.67 -2.05
C VAL A 29 15.83 51.34 -1.78
N ARG A 30 17.11 51.30 -2.16
CA ARG A 30 18.09 50.42 -1.51
C ARG A 30 18.32 50.95 -0.10
N ARG A 31 18.34 50.05 0.89
CA ARG A 31 19.34 50.11 1.95
C ARG A 31 19.61 48.70 2.49
N ASP A 32 20.87 48.31 2.34
CA ASP A 32 21.52 47.16 2.93
C ASP A 32 21.38 47.13 4.46
N ALA A 33 21.26 45.92 4.98
CA ALA A 33 21.89 45.56 6.25
C ALA A 33 22.37 44.11 6.18
N ARG A 34 23.59 43.93 5.67
CA ARG A 34 24.43 42.79 6.08
C ARG A 34 24.67 42.91 7.57
N ARG A 35 24.38 41.86 8.35
CA ARG A 35 25.12 41.54 9.58
C ARG A 35 24.86 40.10 10.03
N GLY A 36 25.92 39.32 10.00
CA GLY A 36 26.23 38.34 11.05
C GLY A 36 25.56 36.98 10.96
N ALA A 37 26.03 36.13 10.04
CA ALA A 37 26.09 34.71 10.35
C ALA A 37 27.16 34.49 11.43
N ALA A 38 26.75 33.99 12.61
CA ALA A 38 27.64 33.38 13.59
C ALA A 38 27.11 31.97 13.90
N PRO A 39 27.98 30.94 13.93
CA PRO A 39 27.55 29.56 14.00
C PRO A 39 27.02 29.20 15.38
N ALA A 40 25.80 28.68 15.44
CA ALA A 40 25.27 28.07 16.66
C ALA A 40 26.15 26.87 17.04
N ARG A 41 26.83 27.03 18.18
CA ARG A 41 27.72 26.04 18.78
C ARG A 41 27.00 24.69 18.90
N ARG A 42 27.54 23.66 18.23
CA ARG A 42 27.19 22.25 18.49
C ARG A 42 27.35 21.98 19.99
N ARG A 43 26.24 21.82 20.71
CA ARG A 43 26.26 21.16 22.01
C ARG A 43 26.70 19.72 21.75
N ARG A 44 27.92 19.36 22.16
CA ARG A 44 28.34 17.96 22.29
C ARG A 44 27.47 17.34 23.38
N GLY A 45 26.35 16.73 22.99
CA GLY A 45 25.63 15.80 23.84
C GLY A 45 26.56 14.64 24.15
N GLY A 46 26.99 14.51 25.40
CA GLY A 46 27.73 13.35 25.86
C GLY A 46 26.85 12.12 25.71
N VAL A 47 27.20 11.25 24.78
CA VAL A 47 26.66 9.90 24.71
C VAL A 47 27.13 9.19 25.98
N ARG A 48 26.23 9.00 26.94
CA ARG A 48 26.46 8.06 28.05
C ARG A 48 26.70 6.70 27.40
N ARG A 49 27.93 6.19 27.48
CA ARG A 49 28.26 4.82 27.08
C ARG A 49 27.38 3.87 27.89
N ALA A 50 26.42 3.23 27.23
CA ALA A 50 25.74 2.08 27.80
C ALA A 50 26.79 0.99 28.05
N ARG A 51 26.91 0.53 29.30
CA ARG A 51 27.70 -0.66 29.63
C ARG A 51 27.04 -1.85 28.95
N LEU A 52 27.68 -2.39 27.93
CA LEU A 52 27.32 -3.71 27.38
C LEU A 52 27.53 -4.76 28.48
N PRO A 53 26.60 -5.72 28.67
CA PRO A 53 26.84 -6.85 29.54
C PRO A 53 28.06 -7.64 29.06
N ARG A 54 28.90 -8.07 30.02
CA ARG A 54 30.14 -8.80 29.77
C ARG A 54 29.87 -10.05 28.92
N HIS A 55 30.72 -10.28 27.93
CA HIS A 55 30.74 -11.53 27.16
C HIS A 55 30.80 -12.72 28.11
N HIS A 56 29.85 -13.64 27.92
CA HIS A 56 29.81 -14.92 28.61
C HIS A 56 30.95 -15.79 28.06
N ASP A 57 31.87 -16.22 28.94
CA ASP A 57 32.94 -17.18 28.65
C ASP A 57 32.34 -18.53 28.21
N PRO A 58 32.70 -19.08 27.02
CA PRO A 58 32.12 -20.33 26.52
C PRO A 58 32.77 -21.59 27.10
N ARG A 59 33.73 -21.51 28.02
CA ARG A 59 34.37 -22.68 28.62
C ARG A 59 33.78 -22.99 29.99
N HIS A 60 32.63 -23.67 30.01
CA HIS A 60 32.17 -24.64 31.02
C HIS A 60 30.63 -24.69 31.07
N ARG A 61 30.03 -25.48 30.18
CA ARG A 61 28.77 -26.17 30.50
C ARG A 61 28.96 -27.65 30.20
N ARG A 62 29.14 -28.42 31.27
CA ARG A 62 29.17 -29.87 31.27
C ARG A 62 27.87 -30.42 30.64
N ALA A 63 28.05 -31.46 29.84
CA ALA A 63 27.02 -32.20 29.15
C ALA A 63 25.85 -32.59 30.08
N ARG A 64 24.66 -32.09 29.78
CA ARG A 64 23.41 -32.80 30.06
C ARG A 64 22.92 -33.29 28.71
N GLY A 65 22.76 -34.60 28.57
CA GLY A 65 22.28 -35.22 27.35
C GLY A 65 20.94 -34.62 26.94
N HIS A 66 20.97 -33.79 25.89
CA HIS A 66 19.78 -33.52 25.12
C HIS A 66 19.69 -34.63 24.09
N GLU A 67 18.76 -35.56 24.29
CA GLU A 67 18.22 -36.28 23.14
C GLU A 67 17.78 -35.23 22.11
N PRO A 68 18.19 -35.37 20.84
CA PRO A 68 17.69 -34.49 19.80
C PRO A 68 16.16 -34.65 19.78
N ARG A 69 15.43 -33.56 20.01
CA ARG A 69 13.98 -33.52 19.82
C ARG A 69 13.68 -34.16 18.47
N ARG A 70 13.06 -35.34 18.49
CA ARG A 70 12.55 -35.99 17.27
C ARG A 70 11.78 -34.92 16.50
N ALA A 71 12.27 -34.57 15.31
CA ALA A 71 11.45 -33.87 14.35
C ALA A 71 10.16 -34.68 14.26
N LEU A 72 9.02 -34.08 14.59
CA LEU A 72 7.74 -34.71 14.28
C LEU A 72 7.73 -34.87 12.76
N HIS A 73 7.99 -36.09 12.28
CA HIS A 73 7.56 -36.47 10.95
C HIS A 73 6.04 -36.22 10.91
N PRO A 74 5.54 -35.44 9.94
CA PRO A 74 4.11 -35.19 9.85
C PRO A 74 3.38 -36.53 9.76
N LEU A 75 2.54 -36.84 10.74
CA LEU A 75 1.70 -38.03 10.66
C LEU A 75 0.77 -37.87 9.44
N PRO A 76 0.56 -38.93 8.63
CA PRO A 76 -0.08 -38.82 7.31
C PRO A 76 -1.51 -38.25 7.32
N HIS A 77 -2.19 -38.27 8.48
CA HIS A 77 -3.52 -37.69 8.68
C HIS A 77 -3.50 -36.19 9.02
N GLN A 78 -2.46 -35.68 9.69
CA GLN A 78 -2.31 -34.24 9.98
C GLN A 78 -2.02 -33.45 8.70
N GLY A 79 -1.28 -34.05 7.76
CA GLY A 79 -0.97 -33.42 6.48
C GLY A 79 -2.21 -33.10 5.62
N ARG A 80 -3.27 -33.92 5.64
CA ARG A 80 -4.48 -33.68 4.82
C ARG A 80 -5.33 -32.52 5.33
N ALA A 81 -5.48 -32.41 6.65
CA ALA A 81 -6.21 -31.29 7.26
C ALA A 81 -5.45 -29.97 7.05
N ALA A 82 -4.14 -29.95 7.29
CA ALA A 82 -3.29 -28.78 7.02
C ALA A 82 -3.34 -28.35 5.54
N LYS A 83 -3.24 -29.31 4.60
CA LYS A 83 -3.38 -29.04 3.15
C LYS A 83 -4.71 -28.39 2.80
N ARG A 84 -5.82 -28.94 3.32
CA ARG A 84 -7.16 -28.39 3.08
C ARG A 84 -7.31 -26.98 3.66
N ILE A 85 -6.81 -26.75 4.88
CA ILE A 85 -6.85 -25.45 5.55
C ILE A 85 -6.02 -24.42 4.76
N THR A 86 -4.82 -24.78 4.32
CA THR A 86 -3.93 -23.93 3.51
C THR A 86 -4.58 -23.54 2.18
N ARG A 87 -5.13 -24.51 1.45
CA ARG A 87 -5.80 -24.25 0.17
C ARG A 87 -7.04 -23.39 0.35
N VAL A 88 -7.92 -23.75 1.27
CA VAL A 88 -9.15 -22.97 1.56
C VAL A 88 -8.80 -21.55 2.01
N GLY A 89 -7.72 -21.36 2.77
CA GLY A 89 -7.21 -20.04 3.15
C GLY A 89 -6.85 -19.22 1.92
N HIS A 90 -6.01 -19.76 1.03
CA HIS A 90 -5.60 -19.09 -0.19
C HIS A 90 -6.76 -18.81 -1.16
N ASP A 91 -7.67 -19.77 -1.37
CA ASP A 91 -8.85 -19.60 -2.22
C ASP A 91 -9.76 -18.49 -1.68
N LYS A 92 -10.04 -18.47 -0.37
CA LYS A 92 -10.87 -17.43 0.24
C LYS A 92 -10.20 -16.05 0.19
N SER A 93 -8.91 -15.98 0.47
CA SER A 93 -8.18 -14.71 0.42
C SER A 93 -8.11 -14.15 -1.01
N LEU A 94 -8.02 -15.03 -2.01
CA LEU A 94 -8.08 -14.62 -3.42
C LEU A 94 -9.49 -14.12 -3.78
N ALA A 95 -10.54 -14.83 -3.39
CA ALA A 95 -11.92 -14.46 -3.71
C ALA A 95 -12.28 -13.06 -3.19
N VAL A 96 -11.99 -12.75 -1.92
CA VAL A 96 -12.30 -11.42 -1.34
C VAL A 96 -11.50 -10.30 -2.02
N LEU A 97 -10.29 -10.60 -2.48
CA LEU A 97 -9.43 -9.64 -3.17
C LEU A 97 -9.90 -9.41 -4.61
N SER A 98 -10.27 -10.47 -5.33
CA SER A 98 -10.83 -10.40 -6.68
C SER A 98 -12.15 -9.64 -6.72
N GLU A 99 -13.09 -9.96 -5.82
CA GLU A 99 -14.39 -9.29 -5.76
C GLU A 99 -14.24 -7.76 -5.59
N ALA A 100 -13.36 -7.34 -4.69
CA ALA A 100 -13.10 -5.93 -4.47
C ALA A 100 -12.32 -5.25 -5.61
N ALA A 101 -11.45 -5.99 -6.30
CA ALA A 101 -10.70 -5.49 -7.46
C ALA A 101 -11.58 -5.33 -8.72
N GLU A 102 -12.65 -6.12 -8.84
CA GLU A 102 -13.64 -6.07 -9.92
C GLU A 102 -14.82 -5.12 -9.62
N GLY A 103 -14.83 -4.54 -8.42
CA GLY A 103 -15.86 -3.59 -7.99
C GLY A 103 -15.91 -2.31 -8.85
N PRO A 104 -17.01 -1.54 -8.72
CA PRO A 104 -17.18 -0.29 -9.47
C PRO A 104 -16.13 0.75 -9.06
N GLY A 105 -15.86 1.70 -9.97
CA GLY A 105 -14.97 2.84 -9.73
C GLY A 105 -13.63 2.75 -10.46
N GLY A 106 -12.81 3.79 -10.24
CA GLY A 106 -11.47 3.91 -10.80
C GLY A 106 -10.43 3.01 -10.11
N ALA A 107 -9.24 2.92 -10.70
CA ALA A 107 -8.16 2.07 -10.18
C ALA A 107 -7.83 2.34 -8.69
N ALA A 108 -7.87 3.60 -8.24
CA ALA A 108 -7.67 3.96 -6.83
C ALA A 108 -8.73 3.35 -5.90
N GLN A 109 -10.00 3.45 -6.25
CA GLN A 109 -11.10 2.90 -5.46
C GLN A 109 -11.03 1.37 -5.38
N ARG A 110 -10.78 0.72 -6.52
CA ARG A 110 -10.64 -0.74 -6.60
C ARG A 110 -9.42 -1.25 -5.84
N LEU A 111 -8.26 -0.58 -5.95
CA LEU A 111 -7.05 -0.94 -5.20
C LEU A 111 -7.27 -0.78 -3.69
N ALA A 112 -7.84 0.34 -3.26
CA ALA A 112 -8.15 0.59 -1.85
C ALA A 112 -9.16 -0.43 -1.31
N GLY A 113 -10.18 -0.77 -2.09
CA GLY A 113 -11.14 -1.83 -1.78
C GLY A 113 -10.48 -3.19 -1.60
N ALA A 114 -9.66 -3.60 -2.57
CA ALA A 114 -8.92 -4.86 -2.54
C ALA A 114 -7.98 -4.96 -1.33
N VAL A 115 -7.21 -3.90 -1.05
CA VAL A 115 -6.31 -3.84 0.11
C VAL A 115 -7.09 -3.93 1.42
N ARG A 116 -8.18 -3.15 1.57
CA ARG A 116 -9.05 -3.21 2.75
C ARG A 116 -9.57 -4.62 2.99
N ALA A 117 -10.15 -5.25 1.97
CA ALA A 117 -10.73 -6.59 2.07
C ALA A 117 -9.65 -7.63 2.44
N PHE A 118 -8.50 -7.57 1.78
CA PHE A 118 -7.42 -8.54 1.97
C PHE A 118 -6.78 -8.44 3.36
N VAL A 119 -6.54 -7.22 3.83
CA VAL A 119 -6.01 -6.95 5.19
C VAL A 119 -7.00 -7.37 6.26
N ARG A 120 -8.29 -7.02 6.10
CA ARG A 120 -9.36 -7.44 7.02
C ARG A 120 -9.42 -8.96 7.11
N TRP A 121 -9.33 -9.65 5.99
CA TRP A 121 -9.29 -11.12 5.95
C TRP A 121 -8.09 -11.68 6.71
N HIS A 122 -6.89 -11.15 6.47
CA HIS A 122 -5.66 -11.60 7.15
C HIS A 122 -5.66 -11.32 8.66
N ALA A 123 -6.24 -10.20 9.11
CA ALA A 123 -6.41 -9.89 10.53
C ALA A 123 -7.46 -10.81 11.18
N ALA A 124 -8.65 -10.94 10.58
CA ALA A 124 -9.72 -11.77 11.11
C ALA A 124 -9.32 -13.26 11.19
N HIS A 125 -8.53 -13.73 10.23
CA HIS A 125 -8.08 -15.13 10.14
C HIS A 125 -6.62 -15.32 10.53
N HIS A 126 -6.02 -14.40 11.30
CA HIS A 126 -4.58 -14.38 11.63
C HIS A 126 -4.03 -15.73 12.13
N THR A 127 -4.77 -16.47 12.95
CA THR A 127 -4.36 -17.81 13.43
C THR A 127 -4.25 -18.82 12.27
N THR A 128 -5.26 -18.87 11.40
CA THR A 128 -5.25 -19.74 10.20
C THR A 128 -4.21 -19.28 9.19
N ALA A 129 -4.12 -17.98 8.93
CA ALA A 129 -3.19 -17.40 7.98
C ALA A 129 -1.73 -17.60 8.39
N ARG A 130 -1.41 -17.63 9.69
CA ARG A 130 -0.07 -18.01 10.18
C ARG A 130 0.26 -19.45 9.84
N ILE A 131 -0.66 -20.39 10.04
CA ILE A 131 -0.46 -21.80 9.69
C ILE A 131 -0.21 -21.93 8.17
N VAL A 132 -1.03 -21.26 7.35
CA VAL A 132 -0.87 -21.24 5.88
C VAL A 132 0.52 -20.76 5.44
N GLN A 133 1.11 -19.78 6.15
CA GLN A 133 2.42 -19.25 5.80
C GLN A 133 3.59 -20.14 6.23
N TYR A 134 3.51 -20.81 7.38
CA TYR A 134 4.61 -21.63 7.91
C TYR A 134 4.60 -23.08 7.44
N GLU A 135 3.46 -23.60 6.96
CA GLU A 135 3.33 -24.99 6.51
C GLU A 135 3.76 -25.20 5.05
N LEU A 136 4.10 -24.15 4.30
CA LEU A 136 4.44 -24.25 2.88
C LEU A 136 5.63 -25.14 2.58
N ASP A 137 6.67 -25.06 3.42
CA ASP A 137 7.87 -25.88 3.29
C ASP A 137 7.62 -27.35 3.69
N ALA A 138 6.50 -27.61 4.38
CA ALA A 138 6.07 -28.95 4.79
C ALA A 138 5.12 -29.62 3.78
N LEU A 139 4.73 -28.93 2.69
CA LEU A 139 3.85 -29.48 1.66
C LEU A 139 4.59 -30.41 0.69
N ASP A 140 3.90 -31.45 0.22
CA ASP A 140 4.40 -32.24 -0.90
C ASP A 140 4.40 -31.42 -2.21
N PRO A 141 5.21 -31.83 -3.22
CA PRO A 141 5.40 -31.05 -4.45
C PRO A 141 4.10 -30.73 -5.22
N ALA A 142 3.11 -31.64 -5.21
CA ALA A 142 1.85 -31.42 -5.90
C ALA A 142 1.05 -30.29 -5.24
N HIS A 143 0.89 -30.33 -3.91
CA HIS A 143 0.19 -29.27 -3.18
C HIS A 143 0.95 -27.95 -3.23
N ARG A 144 2.29 -27.97 -3.16
CA ARG A 144 3.11 -26.77 -3.33
C ARG A 144 2.84 -26.11 -4.69
N THR A 145 2.68 -26.89 -5.75
CA THR A 145 2.36 -26.39 -7.10
C THR A 145 0.99 -25.69 -7.13
N GLU A 146 -0.03 -26.28 -6.51
CA GLU A 146 -1.36 -25.66 -6.39
C GLU A 146 -1.32 -24.33 -5.64
N ILE A 147 -0.61 -24.28 -4.50
CA ILE A 147 -0.51 -23.05 -3.70
C ILE A 147 0.29 -21.97 -4.43
N VAL A 148 1.37 -22.32 -5.13
CA VAL A 148 2.12 -21.37 -5.97
C VAL A 148 1.22 -20.78 -7.06
N ALA A 149 0.36 -21.59 -7.68
CA ALA A 149 -0.60 -21.10 -8.67
C ALA A 149 -1.64 -20.14 -8.05
N LEU A 150 -2.09 -20.38 -6.82
CA LEU A 150 -2.99 -19.46 -6.10
C LEU A 150 -2.30 -18.14 -5.75
N ARG A 151 -1.04 -18.19 -5.30
CA ARG A 151 -0.24 -16.99 -5.02
C ARG A 151 -0.01 -16.15 -6.26
N ARG A 152 0.32 -16.78 -7.40
CA ARG A 152 0.45 -16.10 -8.69
C ARG A 152 -0.85 -15.44 -9.15
N ARG A 153 -2.00 -16.09 -8.94
CA ARG A 153 -3.31 -15.50 -9.22
C ARG A 153 -3.59 -14.28 -8.35
N THR A 154 -3.29 -14.37 -7.05
CA THR A 154 -3.43 -13.24 -6.11
C THR A 154 -2.56 -12.05 -6.56
N GLU A 155 -1.32 -12.33 -6.93
CA GLU A 155 -0.40 -11.33 -7.46
C GLU A 155 -0.92 -10.68 -8.75
N ALA A 156 -1.41 -11.49 -9.68
CA ALA A 156 -1.92 -11.00 -10.96
C ALA A 156 -3.11 -10.04 -10.79
N VAL A 157 -4.00 -10.28 -9.83
CA VAL A 157 -5.14 -9.40 -9.57
C VAL A 157 -4.67 -8.02 -9.08
N VAL A 158 -3.80 -7.98 -8.07
CA VAL A 158 -3.28 -6.69 -7.55
C VAL A 158 -2.48 -5.97 -8.61
N ARG A 159 -1.62 -6.69 -9.32
CA ARG A 159 -0.83 -6.13 -10.43
C ARG A 159 -1.74 -5.53 -11.49
N GLY A 160 -2.78 -6.22 -11.92
CA GLY A 160 -3.69 -5.73 -12.95
C GLY A 160 -4.38 -4.42 -12.57
N VAL A 161 -4.76 -4.24 -11.30
CA VAL A 161 -5.32 -2.96 -10.83
C VAL A 161 -4.28 -1.84 -10.86
N ILE A 162 -3.04 -2.13 -10.47
CA ILE A 162 -1.93 -1.15 -10.51
C ILE A 162 -1.59 -0.78 -11.96
N GLU A 163 -1.48 -1.76 -12.87
CA GLU A 163 -1.24 -1.56 -14.29
C GLU A 163 -2.33 -0.68 -14.92
N ASP A 164 -3.60 -0.91 -14.58
CA ASP A 164 -4.70 -0.08 -15.06
C ASP A 164 -4.61 1.36 -14.55
N GLY A 165 -4.24 1.55 -13.27
CA GLY A 165 -4.05 2.88 -12.71
C GLY A 165 -2.88 3.65 -13.34
N VAL A 166 -1.78 2.96 -13.65
CA VAL A 166 -0.66 3.58 -14.41
C VAL A 166 -1.11 3.94 -15.83
N ARG A 167 -1.81 3.03 -16.50
CA ARG A 167 -2.32 3.25 -17.87
C ARG A 167 -3.28 4.43 -17.96
N THR A 168 -4.12 4.61 -16.94
CA THR A 168 -5.11 5.70 -16.87
C THR A 168 -4.53 7.00 -16.29
N GLY A 169 -3.26 7.00 -15.87
CA GLY A 169 -2.62 8.14 -15.22
C GLY A 169 -3.08 8.39 -13.78
N ALA A 170 -3.86 7.47 -13.19
CA ALA A 170 -4.29 7.54 -11.80
C ALA A 170 -3.15 7.25 -10.81
N PHE A 171 -2.13 6.50 -11.23
CA PHE A 171 -0.97 6.10 -10.42
C PHE A 171 0.35 6.47 -11.10
N ASP A 172 1.37 6.77 -10.29
CA ASP A 172 2.76 6.98 -10.71
C ASP A 172 3.63 5.89 -10.09
N VAL A 173 3.83 4.79 -10.83
CA VAL A 173 4.54 3.59 -10.36
C VAL A 173 5.66 3.22 -11.34
N PRO A 174 6.93 3.52 -11.01
CA PRO A 174 8.07 3.19 -11.86
C PRO A 174 8.35 1.69 -11.99
N ASP A 175 8.09 0.91 -10.94
CA ASP A 175 8.29 -0.54 -10.90
C ASP A 175 7.01 -1.23 -10.42
N VAL A 176 6.15 -1.59 -11.37
CA VAL A 176 4.85 -2.23 -11.08
C VAL A 176 5.02 -3.62 -10.44
N PRO A 177 5.89 -4.52 -10.94
CA PRO A 177 6.16 -5.81 -10.27
C PRO A 177 6.65 -5.65 -8.83
N GLY A 178 7.65 -4.80 -8.59
CA GLY A 178 8.20 -4.57 -7.25
C GLY A 178 7.18 -3.95 -6.29
N THR A 179 6.40 -2.99 -6.78
CA THR A 179 5.33 -2.35 -5.98
C THR A 179 4.23 -3.34 -5.63
N THR A 180 3.82 -4.20 -6.58
CA THR A 180 2.84 -5.27 -6.33
C THR A 180 3.33 -6.21 -5.22
N LEU A 181 4.58 -6.65 -5.30
CA LEU A 181 5.18 -7.53 -4.30
C LEU A 181 5.22 -6.86 -2.91
N ALA A 182 5.56 -5.57 -2.84
CA ALA A 182 5.59 -4.82 -1.60
C ALA A 182 4.18 -4.70 -0.97
N VAL A 183 3.16 -4.37 -1.78
CA VAL A 183 1.76 -4.29 -1.35
C VAL A 183 1.28 -5.61 -0.76
N LEU A 184 1.49 -6.72 -1.46
CA LEU A 184 1.09 -8.05 -1.00
C LEU A 184 1.82 -8.44 0.29
N SER A 185 3.13 -8.17 0.36
CA SER A 185 3.94 -8.49 1.53
C SER A 185 3.45 -7.75 2.77
N LEU A 186 3.15 -6.45 2.64
CA LEU A 186 2.57 -5.65 3.72
C LEU A 186 1.25 -6.26 4.21
N CYS A 187 0.32 -6.58 3.31
CA CYS A 187 -0.99 -7.08 3.68
C CYS A 187 -0.93 -8.45 4.35
N ILE A 188 -0.08 -9.36 3.84
CA ILE A 188 0.07 -10.71 4.37
C ILE A 188 0.72 -10.68 5.77
N ASP A 189 1.69 -9.79 6.00
CA ASP A 189 2.41 -9.71 7.27
C ASP A 189 1.49 -9.39 8.46
N VAL A 190 0.32 -8.79 8.21
CA VAL A 190 -0.74 -8.55 9.22
C VAL A 190 -1.09 -9.83 9.97
N ALA A 191 -1.17 -10.97 9.29
CA ALA A 191 -1.48 -12.24 9.94
C ALA A 191 -0.44 -12.63 11.01
N ARG A 192 0.82 -12.21 10.86
CA ARG A 192 1.91 -12.54 11.80
C ARG A 192 1.81 -11.74 13.09
N TRP A 193 1.51 -10.44 13.00
CA TRP A 193 1.60 -9.51 14.14
C TRP A 193 0.26 -9.07 14.72
N PHE A 194 -0.86 -9.27 14.02
CA PHE A 194 -2.18 -8.85 14.50
C PHE A 194 -2.52 -9.49 15.84
N ASN A 195 -3.12 -8.68 16.73
CA ASN A 195 -3.59 -9.10 18.05
C ASN A 195 -5.04 -8.62 18.21
N ALA A 196 -5.97 -9.57 18.36
CA ALA A 196 -7.39 -9.30 18.53
C ALA A 196 -7.72 -8.52 19.81
N ALA A 197 -6.89 -8.62 20.86
CA ALA A 197 -7.00 -7.81 22.08
C ALA A 197 -6.24 -6.46 21.97
N GLY A 198 -5.72 -6.14 20.79
CA GLY A 198 -4.98 -4.91 20.51
C GLY A 198 -5.88 -3.69 20.36
N ARG A 199 -5.25 -2.52 20.15
CA ARG A 199 -5.94 -1.22 20.04
C ARG A 199 -6.62 -0.98 18.69
N ARG A 200 -6.38 -1.81 17.68
CA ARG A 200 -6.92 -1.62 16.33
C ARG A 200 -7.74 -2.83 15.91
N THR A 201 -8.92 -2.57 15.37
CA THR A 201 -9.77 -3.61 14.76
C THR A 201 -9.26 -3.97 13.36
N PRO A 202 -9.64 -5.13 12.80
CA PRO A 202 -9.37 -5.49 11.41
C PRO A 202 -9.76 -4.38 10.41
N GLU A 203 -10.88 -3.72 10.64
CA GLU A 203 -11.40 -2.64 9.80
C GLU A 203 -10.46 -1.44 9.82
N GLN A 204 -10.07 -0.98 11.01
CA GLN A 204 -9.15 0.14 11.19
C GLN A 204 -7.76 -0.12 10.58
N ILE A 205 -7.29 -1.37 10.61
CA ILE A 205 -6.03 -1.74 9.95
C ILE A 205 -6.22 -1.77 8.43
N GLY A 206 -7.34 -2.30 7.94
CA GLY A 206 -7.66 -2.28 6.51
C GLY A 206 -7.69 -0.87 5.94
N ASP A 207 -8.35 0.06 6.63
CA ASP A 207 -8.47 1.44 6.19
C ASP A 207 -7.10 2.13 6.17
N LEU A 208 -6.31 1.95 7.25
CA LEU A 208 -4.93 2.44 7.31
C LEU A 208 -4.08 1.90 6.15
N TYR A 209 -4.18 0.61 5.85
CA TYR A 209 -3.36 -0.03 4.83
C TYR A 209 -3.75 0.41 3.43
N ALA A 210 -5.04 0.60 3.14
CA ALA A 210 -5.48 1.15 1.88
C ALA A 210 -4.90 2.56 1.66
N ASP A 211 -4.93 3.41 2.67
CA ASP A 211 -4.36 4.76 2.59
C ASP A 211 -2.85 4.75 2.39
N LEU A 212 -2.13 3.81 3.02
CA LEU A 212 -0.68 3.65 2.82
C LEU A 212 -0.37 3.18 1.40
N VAL A 213 -1.12 2.21 0.89
CA VAL A 213 -0.92 1.67 -0.46
C VAL A 213 -1.23 2.71 -1.53
N LEU A 214 -2.30 3.51 -1.37
CA LEU A 214 -2.61 4.61 -2.29
C LEU A 214 -1.45 5.62 -2.38
N ARG A 215 -0.81 5.94 -1.26
CA ARG A 215 0.39 6.78 -1.25
C ARG A 215 1.60 6.10 -1.90
N MET A 216 1.78 4.79 -1.70
CA MET A 216 2.85 4.02 -2.33
C MET A 216 2.76 4.01 -3.86
N VAL A 217 1.54 4.00 -4.41
CA VAL A 217 1.32 4.01 -5.87
C VAL A 217 1.26 5.41 -6.47
N GLY A 218 1.54 6.45 -5.68
CA GLY A 218 1.47 7.83 -6.15
C GLY A 218 0.07 8.24 -6.61
N ALA A 219 -0.99 7.70 -5.99
CA ALA A 219 -2.34 8.09 -6.34
C ALA A 219 -2.53 9.59 -6.11
N ALA A 220 -3.00 10.30 -7.13
CA ALA A 220 -3.35 11.71 -6.97
C ALA A 220 -4.41 11.85 -5.87
N PRO A 221 -4.34 12.87 -4.99
CA PRO A 221 -5.49 13.24 -4.19
C PRO A 221 -6.64 13.49 -5.17
N GLY A 222 -7.78 12.82 -4.98
CA GLY A 222 -8.95 13.13 -5.78
C GLY A 222 -9.18 14.63 -5.72
N GLU A 223 -9.23 15.29 -6.88
CA GLU A 223 -9.64 16.70 -6.94
C GLU A 223 -11.04 16.78 -6.32
N GLY A 224 -11.09 17.33 -5.11
CA GLY A 224 -12.25 17.91 -4.43
C GLY A 224 -13.56 17.13 -4.44
N ASP A 225 -13.88 16.50 -3.30
CA ASP A 225 -15.19 16.78 -2.70
C ASP A 225 -15.07 18.15 -1.99
N GLU A 226 -14.98 19.23 -2.78
CA GLU A 226 -15.28 20.58 -2.31
C GLU A 226 -16.72 20.88 -2.73
N GLU A 227 -17.66 20.67 -1.81
CA GLU A 227 -19.00 21.25 -1.84
C GLU A 227 -19.23 22.08 -0.56
#